data_AF-A0A7Y2ZI02-F1
#
_entry.id   AF-A0A7Y2ZI02-F1
#
_cell.length_a   1.000
_cell.length_b   1.000
_cell.length_c   1.000
_cell.angle_alpha   90.00
_cell.angle_beta   90.00
_cell.angle_gamma   90.00
#
_symmetry.space_group_name_H-M   'P 1'
#
loop_
_entity.id
_entity.type
_entity.pdbx_description
1 polymer ?
#
loop_
_entity_poly.entity_id
_entity_poly.type
_entity_poly.pdbx_seq_one_letter_code
_entity_poly.pdbx_strand_id
1 'polypeptide(L)'
;MGGLLALFLGLWFAVAESGSGGHHPTARAELDYASHIVPASRYEGYPRVARTYAMVAAVPEVVDGLYCYCECAEHSGHYSLLDCFASDHGARCDICLSEATIAYQMTMAGESLDAVRKEIDSQFRS
;
A
#
# COMPACT_ATOMS: atom_id res chain seq x y z
N MET A 1 -0.51 -53.02 -29.19
CA MET A 1 0.61 -52.08 -29.03
C MET A 1 0.18 -50.77 -29.66
N GLY A 2 0.12 -49.68 -28.89
CA GLY A 2 -0.38 -48.38 -29.35
C GLY A 2 -1.42 -47.81 -28.40
N GLY A 3 -0.99 -47.50 -27.18
CA GLY A 3 -1.84 -46.90 -26.16
C GLY A 3 -1.85 -45.37 -26.21
N LEU A 4 -2.90 -44.86 -25.57
CA LEU A 4 -2.99 -43.58 -24.85
C LEU A 4 -3.14 -42.29 -25.68
N LEU A 5 -4.41 -42.01 -25.96
CA LEU A 5 -5.03 -40.70 -25.78
C LEU A 5 -4.48 -39.98 -24.53
N ALA A 6 -3.91 -38.79 -24.72
CA ALA A 6 -3.75 -37.81 -23.65
C ALA A 6 -4.16 -36.44 -24.21
N LEU A 7 -5.45 -36.15 -24.08
CA LEU A 7 -6.00 -34.80 -24.15
C LEU A 7 -5.43 -34.03 -22.96
N PHE A 8 -4.44 -33.16 -23.19
CA PHE A 8 -4.01 -32.19 -22.19
C PHE A 8 -5.07 -31.09 -22.09
N LEU A 9 -6.12 -31.38 -21.31
CA LEU A 9 -6.95 -30.39 -20.63
C LEU A 9 -6.03 -29.61 -19.67
N GLY A 10 -5.54 -28.48 -20.14
CA GLY A 10 -4.68 -27.58 -19.38
C GLY A 10 -5.13 -26.13 -19.53
N LEU A 11 -6.44 -25.86 -19.43
CA LEU A 11 -6.91 -24.52 -19.02
C LEU A 11 -6.54 -24.39 -17.53
N TRP A 12 -5.28 -24.06 -17.28
CA TRP A 12 -4.84 -23.57 -15.98
C TRP A 12 -5.52 -22.23 -15.76
N PHE A 13 -6.51 -22.26 -14.87
CA PHE A 13 -7.17 -21.14 -14.24
C PHE A 13 -6.21 -19.96 -14.03
N ALA A 14 -6.32 -18.93 -14.88
CA ALA A 14 -6.02 -17.57 -14.43
C ALA A 14 -7.30 -17.06 -13.76
N VAL A 15 -7.58 -17.52 -12.53
CA VAL A 15 -8.38 -16.71 -11.62
C VAL A 15 -7.49 -15.53 -11.31
N ALA A 16 -7.71 -14.42 -12.02
CA ALA A 16 -7.41 -13.12 -11.45
C ALA A 16 -8.27 -13.05 -10.19
N GLU A 17 -7.69 -13.34 -9.04
CA GLU A 17 -8.29 -13.00 -7.76
C GLU A 17 -8.31 -11.47 -7.72
N SER A 18 -9.37 -10.91 -8.29
CA SER A 18 -9.82 -9.55 -7.99
C SER A 18 -10.30 -9.58 -6.54
N GLY A 19 -9.36 -9.67 -5.60
CA GLY A 19 -9.64 -9.56 -4.19
C GLY A 19 -10.04 -8.13 -3.89
N SER A 20 -11.33 -7.89 -3.74
CA SER A 20 -11.87 -6.64 -3.19
C SER A 20 -11.37 -6.48 -1.75
N GLY A 21 -10.18 -5.91 -1.58
CA GLY A 21 -9.57 -5.67 -0.28
C GLY A 21 -10.30 -4.57 0.49
N GLY A 22 -11.37 -4.90 1.22
CA GLY A 22 -11.95 -4.05 2.26
C GLY A 22 -12.18 -2.58 1.89
N HIS A 23 -11.99 -1.67 2.87
CA HIS A 23 -12.06 -0.21 2.69
C HIS A 23 -10.83 0.39 1.97
N HIS A 24 -9.94 -0.44 1.41
CA HIS A 24 -8.77 0.06 0.70
C HIS A 24 -9.15 0.63 -0.68
N PRO A 25 -8.69 1.84 -1.01
CA PRO A 25 -8.93 2.43 -2.33
C PRO A 25 -8.09 1.75 -3.41
N THR A 26 -8.43 2.03 -4.67
CA THR A 26 -7.58 1.70 -5.81
C THR A 26 -6.50 2.76 -5.95
N ALA A 27 -5.25 2.38 -6.18
CA ALA A 27 -4.18 3.34 -6.43
C ALA A 27 -4.49 4.21 -7.66
N ARG A 28 -4.24 5.52 -7.58
CA ARG A 28 -4.57 6.51 -8.62
C ARG A 28 -3.50 6.50 -9.69
N ALA A 29 -3.77 5.82 -10.82
CA ALA A 29 -2.83 5.67 -11.93
C ALA A 29 -2.34 7.00 -12.55
N GLU A 30 -3.11 8.08 -12.45
CA GLU A 30 -2.80 9.38 -13.04
C GLU A 30 -2.16 10.38 -12.05
N LEU A 31 -1.92 9.98 -10.79
CA LEU A 31 -1.35 10.88 -9.79
C LEU A 31 0.16 11.06 -10.01
N ASP A 32 0.63 12.31 -10.03
CA ASP A 32 2.06 12.60 -9.92
C ASP A 32 2.53 12.39 -8.47
N TYR A 33 2.92 11.16 -8.17
CA TYR A 33 3.38 10.76 -6.84
C TYR A 33 4.57 11.57 -6.32
N ALA A 34 5.47 12.00 -7.21
CA ALA A 34 6.70 12.68 -6.80
C ALA A 34 6.42 14.08 -6.24
N SER A 35 5.41 14.79 -6.78
CA SER A 35 5.00 16.10 -6.27
C SER A 35 3.95 16.01 -5.15
N HIS A 36 3.25 14.88 -5.02
CA HIS A 36 2.24 14.68 -3.99
C HIS A 36 2.82 14.45 -2.59
N ILE A 37 4.03 13.88 -2.48
CA ILE A 37 4.65 13.53 -1.19
C ILE A 37 5.56 14.65 -0.71
N VAL A 38 5.44 15.03 0.57
CA VAL A 38 6.37 15.97 1.19
C VAL A 38 7.79 15.35 1.27
N PRO A 39 8.86 16.05 0.82
CA PRO A 39 10.20 15.48 0.84
C PRO A 39 10.69 15.13 2.25
N ALA A 40 11.35 13.98 2.37
CA ALA A 40 11.93 13.50 3.63
C ALA A 40 12.89 14.49 4.31
N SER A 41 13.58 15.34 3.52
CA SER A 41 14.49 16.39 4.01
C SER A 41 13.79 17.41 4.92
N ARG A 42 12.47 17.58 4.82
CA ARG A 42 11.70 18.40 5.77
C ARG A 42 11.80 17.90 7.20
N TYR A 43 12.09 16.62 7.40
CA TYR A 43 12.08 15.96 8.70
C TYR A 43 13.46 15.47 9.15
N GLU A 44 14.55 16.08 8.68
CA GLU A 44 15.94 15.70 9.03
C GLU A 44 16.18 15.61 10.55
N GLY A 45 15.51 16.44 11.35
CA GLY A 45 15.56 16.40 12.82
C GLY A 45 14.80 15.23 13.48
N TYR A 46 14.04 14.46 12.70
CA TYR A 46 13.19 13.36 13.15
C TYR A 46 13.48 12.10 12.33
N PRO A 47 14.53 11.32 12.68
CA PRO A 47 15.05 10.25 11.83
C PRO A 47 14.02 9.18 11.44
N ARG A 48 13.09 8.83 12.34
CA ARG A 48 12.00 7.89 12.03
C ARG A 48 11.07 8.46 10.97
N VAL A 49 10.64 9.70 11.16
CA VAL A 49 9.73 10.39 10.22
C VAL A 49 10.39 10.54 8.86
N ALA A 50 11.60 11.12 8.79
CA ALA A 50 12.32 11.27 7.52
C ALA A 50 12.47 9.93 6.78
N ARG A 51 12.82 8.86 7.50
CA ARG A 51 12.93 7.52 6.93
C ARG A 51 11.59 7.04 6.36
N THR A 52 10.48 7.20 7.07
CA THR A 52 9.18 6.74 6.59
C THR A 52 8.69 7.56 5.39
N TYR A 53 8.92 8.88 5.34
CA TYR A 53 8.62 9.67 4.14
C TYR A 53 9.45 9.22 2.93
N ALA A 54 10.72 8.86 3.13
CA ALA A 54 11.55 8.29 2.07
C ALA A 54 11.05 6.89 1.62
N MET A 55 10.56 6.07 2.55
CA MET A 55 9.93 4.78 2.24
C MET A 55 8.66 4.96 1.41
N VAL A 56 7.79 5.91 1.77
CA VAL A 56 6.57 6.22 1.02
C VAL A 56 6.89 6.69 -0.40
N ALA A 57 7.89 7.57 -0.55
CA ALA A 57 8.36 8.01 -1.86
C ALA A 57 8.94 6.89 -2.73
N ALA A 58 9.39 5.78 -2.13
CA ALA A 58 9.92 4.62 -2.86
C ALA A 58 8.81 3.66 -3.35
N VAL A 59 7.64 3.61 -2.69
CA VAL A 59 6.52 2.72 -3.04
C VAL A 59 5.17 3.45 -3.09
N PRO A 60 5.08 4.62 -3.75
CA PRO A 60 3.94 5.52 -3.57
C PRO A 60 2.63 4.93 -4.10
N GLU A 61 2.66 4.16 -5.18
CA GLU A 61 1.49 3.48 -5.74
C GLU A 61 0.90 2.45 -4.76
N VAL A 62 1.76 1.69 -4.05
CA VAL A 62 1.30 0.75 -3.04
C VAL A 62 0.64 1.49 -1.90
N VAL A 63 1.28 2.55 -1.38
CA VAL A 63 0.74 3.36 -0.28
C VAL A 63 -0.57 4.06 -0.68
N ASP A 64 -0.72 4.45 -1.95
CA ASP A 64 -1.95 5.03 -2.48
C ASP A 64 -3.10 4.02 -2.61
N GLY A 65 -2.77 2.73 -2.67
CA GLY A 65 -3.73 1.63 -2.65
C GLY A 65 -4.17 1.19 -1.25
N LEU A 66 -3.82 1.96 -0.20
CA LEU A 66 -4.11 1.60 1.19
C LEU A 66 -5.09 2.56 1.88
N TYR A 67 -6.07 2.00 2.57
CA TYR A 67 -6.81 2.68 3.63
C TYR A 67 -5.85 2.96 4.79
N CYS A 68 -6.08 4.05 5.52
CA CYS A 68 -5.35 4.35 6.74
C CYS A 68 -6.27 4.19 7.95
N TYR A 69 -5.93 3.28 8.86
CA TYR A 69 -6.70 2.99 10.06
C TYR A 69 -6.55 4.04 11.16
N CYS A 70 -5.92 5.19 10.87
CA CYS A 70 -6.11 6.38 11.70
C CYS A 70 -7.47 7.06 11.43
N GLU A 71 -8.26 6.50 10.50
CA GLU A 71 -9.64 6.90 10.16
C GLU A 71 -9.75 8.32 9.57
N CYS A 72 -8.63 8.90 9.14
CA CYS A 72 -8.61 10.26 8.57
C CYS A 72 -9.36 10.38 7.25
N ALA A 73 -9.62 9.27 6.55
CA ALA A 73 -10.48 9.28 5.37
C ALA A 73 -11.91 9.75 5.72
N GLU A 74 -12.39 9.42 6.92
CA GLU A 74 -13.77 9.69 7.36
C GLU A 74 -14.01 11.15 7.75
N HIS A 75 -12.96 11.88 8.14
CA HIS A 75 -13.11 13.24 8.69
C HIS A 75 -12.11 14.29 8.19
N SER A 76 -11.06 13.89 7.49
CA SER A 76 -10.02 14.79 6.95
C SER A 76 -9.98 14.82 5.42
N GLY A 77 -10.86 14.07 4.74
CA GLY A 77 -10.96 14.06 3.28
C GLY A 77 -9.79 13.38 2.58
N HIS A 78 -9.05 12.53 3.30
CA HIS A 78 -7.99 11.72 2.71
C HIS A 78 -8.59 10.59 1.88
N TYR A 79 -8.08 10.38 0.68
CA TYR A 79 -8.45 9.28 -0.19
C TYR A 79 -7.76 7.97 0.22
N SER A 80 -6.47 8.04 0.53
CA SER A 80 -5.62 6.90 0.86
C SER A 80 -4.60 7.27 1.94
N LEU A 81 -3.86 6.28 2.43
CA LEU A 81 -2.71 6.48 3.32
C LEU A 81 -1.69 7.45 2.72
N LEU A 82 -1.56 7.51 1.39
CA LEU A 82 -0.64 8.41 0.72
C LEU A 82 -0.93 9.89 1.04
N ASP A 83 -2.21 10.26 1.18
CA ASP A 83 -2.60 11.64 1.45
C ASP A 83 -2.14 12.11 2.85
N CYS A 84 -1.93 11.18 3.79
CA CYS A 84 -1.28 11.48 5.06
C CYS A 84 0.14 12.04 4.86
N PHE A 85 0.83 11.62 3.80
CA PHE A 85 2.20 12.03 3.47
C PHE A 85 2.26 13.25 2.52
N ALA A 86 1.12 13.78 2.09
CA ALA A 86 1.03 15.04 1.36
C ALA A 86 1.11 16.29 2.27
N SER A 87 1.15 16.09 3.60
CA SER A 87 1.26 17.16 4.59
C SER A 87 2.08 16.71 5.81
N ASP A 88 2.11 17.53 6.88
CA ASP A 88 2.70 17.17 8.17
C ASP A 88 1.84 16.16 8.97
N HIS A 89 0.67 15.71 8.45
CA HIS A 89 -0.19 14.76 9.14
C HIS A 89 0.54 13.44 9.41
N GLY A 90 1.12 12.81 8.38
CA GLY A 90 1.85 11.55 8.49
C GLY A 90 2.99 11.62 9.51
N ALA A 91 3.68 12.77 9.59
CA ALA A 91 4.76 13.00 10.55
C ALA A 91 4.32 12.95 12.03
N ARG A 92 3.02 13.06 12.33
CA ARG A 92 2.47 13.17 13.68
C ARG A 92 1.55 12.01 14.05
N CYS A 93 1.42 10.99 13.19
CA CYS A 93 0.53 9.85 13.42
C CYS A 93 1.30 8.54 13.39
N ASP A 94 1.36 7.85 14.54
CA ASP A 94 2.08 6.58 14.64
C ASP A 94 1.45 5.46 13.83
N ILE A 95 0.13 5.49 13.60
CA ILE A 95 -0.56 4.54 12.72
C ILE A 95 -0.07 4.74 11.28
N CYS A 96 -0.15 5.97 10.75
CA CYS A 96 0.32 6.29 9.39
C CYS A 96 1.78 5.85 9.19
N LEU A 97 2.66 6.16 10.15
CA LEU A 97 4.07 5.81 10.08
C LEU A 97 4.30 4.29 10.10
N SER A 98 3.50 3.55 10.86
CA SER A 98 3.63 2.09 10.99
C SER A 98 3.09 1.38 9.75
N GLU A 99 1.90 1.74 9.28
CA GLU A 99 1.30 1.19 8.05
C GLU A 99 2.21 1.41 6.84
N ALA A 100 2.74 2.62 6.66
CA ALA A 100 3.64 2.93 5.56
C ALA A 100 4.97 2.15 5.65
N THR A 101 5.47 1.91 6.86
CA THR A 101 6.67 1.10 7.08
C THR A 101 6.42 -0.36 6.70
N ILE A 102 5.27 -0.93 7.10
CA ILE A 102 4.86 -2.30 6.75
C ILE A 102 4.70 -2.42 5.24
N ALA A 103 3.98 -1.48 4.62
CA ALA A 103 3.76 -1.45 3.18
C ALA A 103 5.08 -1.44 2.40
N TYR A 104 6.02 -0.57 2.79
CA TYR A 104 7.35 -0.56 2.20
C TYR A 104 8.09 -1.89 2.39
N GLN A 105 8.16 -2.41 3.61
CA GLN A 105 8.91 -3.65 3.90
C GLN A 105 8.38 -4.85 3.10
N MET A 106 7.07 -5.02 3.04
CA MET A 106 6.43 -6.09 2.29
C MET A 106 6.62 -5.92 0.78
N THR A 107 6.48 -4.71 0.26
CA THR A 107 6.73 -4.41 -1.16
C THR A 107 8.18 -4.73 -1.53
N MET A 108 9.14 -4.33 -0.69
CA MET A 108 10.56 -4.65 -0.90
C MET A 108 10.87 -6.14 -0.76
N ALA A 109 10.01 -6.92 -0.08
CA ALA A 109 10.07 -8.38 -0.02
C ALA A 109 9.41 -9.07 -1.23
N GLY A 110 8.79 -8.31 -2.13
CA GLY A 110 8.11 -8.83 -3.33
C GLY A 110 6.65 -9.24 -3.11
N GLU A 111 6.06 -8.88 -1.98
CA GLU A 111 4.65 -9.16 -1.69
C GLU A 111 3.73 -8.32 -2.59
N SER A 112 2.55 -8.85 -2.90
CA SER A 112 1.55 -8.15 -3.71
C SER A 112 0.81 -7.07 -2.91
N LEU A 113 0.21 -6.09 -3.59
CA LEU A 113 -0.65 -5.08 -2.94
C LEU A 113 -1.78 -5.73 -2.12
N ASP A 114 -2.36 -6.83 -2.59
CA ASP A 114 -3.42 -7.52 -1.84
C ASP A 114 -2.89 -8.20 -0.57
N ALA A 115 -1.66 -8.74 -0.59
CA ALA A 115 -1.01 -9.24 0.61
C ALA A 115 -0.72 -8.09 1.60
N VAL A 116 -0.26 -6.93 1.11
CA VAL A 116 -0.06 -5.73 1.94
C VAL A 116 -1.37 -5.27 2.57
N ARG A 117 -2.45 -5.14 1.78
CA ARG A 117 -3.78 -4.76 2.28
C ARG A 117 -4.26 -5.70 3.38
N LYS A 118 -4.13 -7.01 3.16
CA LYS A 118 -4.52 -8.02 4.15
C LYS A 118 -3.71 -7.91 5.43
N GLU A 119 -2.41 -7.61 5.34
CA GLU A 119 -1.58 -7.43 6.53
C GLU A 119 -1.97 -6.16 7.31
N ILE A 120 -2.18 -5.04 6.61
CA ILE A 120 -2.66 -3.80 7.23
C ILE A 120 -4.01 -4.02 7.91
N ASP A 121 -4.97 -4.63 7.21
CA ASP A 121 -6.25 -5.07 7.76
C ASP A 121 -6.05 -5.92 9.04
N SER A 122 -5.16 -6.92 8.99
CA SER A 122 -4.95 -7.83 10.12
C SER A 122 -4.34 -7.15 11.34
N GLN A 123 -3.53 -6.10 11.16
CA GLN A 123 -2.84 -5.43 12.27
C GLN A 123 -3.64 -4.28 12.87
N PHE A 124 -4.43 -3.57 12.06
CA PHE A 124 -5.02 -2.30 12.47
C PHE A 124 -6.55 -2.28 12.49
N ARG A 125 -7.23 -3.25 11.86
CA ARG A 125 -8.69 -3.35 11.92
C ARG A 125 -9.13 -3.77 13.33
N SER A 126 -9.75 -2.84 14.06
CA SER A 126 -10.36 -3.07 15.38
C SER A 126 -11.73 -3.75 15.32
#